data_AF-A0A804L1Z5-F1
#
_entry.id   AF-A0A804L1Z5-F1
#
_cell.length_a   1.000
_cell.length_b   1.000
_cell.length_c   1.000
_cell.angle_alpha   90.00
_cell.angle_beta   90.00
_cell.angle_gamma   90.00
#
_symmetry.space_group_name_H-M   'P 1'
#
loop_
_entity.id
_entity.type
_entity.pdbx_description
1 polymer ?
#
loop_
_entity_poly.entity_id
_entity_poly.type
_entity_poly.pdbx_seq_one_letter_code
_entity_poly.pdbx_strand_id
1 'polypeptide(L)'
;MLSSMNLPDGIQRRRTAVDELNMRSIFEENDVICAEVRGFQHDGSLHLQARSQKYGKLERGMLLTVPAYLVKRRKQHFHHLENYGVDLILGCNGFIWVGEHVNSNGENDMMVDQENREGLVNKSEVGQATYEVQEQITPLEIRKHVCRVANSVRLLCALGFSLTVEVIVDTVEASISSNTDIKDILAAEFYVQTAEREVQRRVSLTRRKG
;
A
#
# COMPACT_ATOMS: atom_id res chain seq x y z
N MET A 1 8.54 -24.51 2.20
CA MET A 1 8.46 -23.08 1.77
C MET A 1 7.09 -22.43 2.01
N LEU A 2 6.08 -23.16 2.48
CA LEU A 2 4.69 -22.69 2.63
C LEU A 2 4.29 -22.21 4.03
N SER A 3 5.22 -22.23 4.98
CA SER A 3 4.98 -21.86 6.38
C SER A 3 4.83 -20.35 6.60
N SER A 4 5.11 -19.53 5.58
CA SER A 4 5.26 -18.07 5.73
C SER A 4 4.04 -17.28 5.27
N MET A 5 2.95 -17.95 4.90
CA MET A 5 1.70 -17.34 4.45
C MET A 5 0.53 -17.86 5.27
N ASN A 6 -0.52 -17.06 5.41
CA ASN A 6 -1.80 -17.52 5.95
C ASN A 6 -2.58 -18.29 4.89
N LEU A 7 -3.26 -19.36 5.32
CA LEU A 7 -4.19 -20.10 4.47
C LEU A 7 -5.55 -19.40 4.50
N PRO A 8 -6.37 -19.54 3.45
CA PRO A 8 -7.67 -18.86 3.33
C PRO A 8 -8.61 -19.16 4.51
N ASP A 9 -8.47 -20.34 5.13
CA ASP A 9 -9.24 -20.72 6.32
C ASP A 9 -8.98 -19.81 7.54
N GLY A 10 -7.90 -19.02 7.56
CA GLY A 10 -7.47 -18.19 8.70
C GLY A 10 -7.04 -19.00 9.95
N ILE A 11 -7.26 -20.31 9.94
CA ILE A 11 -6.98 -21.22 11.05
C ILE A 11 -5.50 -21.61 11.05
N GLN A 12 -4.89 -21.51 12.24
CA GLN A 12 -3.56 -22.06 12.47
C GLN A 12 -3.65 -23.59 12.54
N ARG A 13 -3.37 -24.24 11.40
CA ARG A 13 -3.32 -25.70 11.27
C ARG A 13 -2.03 -26.18 10.63
N ARG A 14 -1.69 -27.46 10.87
CA ARG A 14 -0.57 -28.11 10.18
C ARG A 14 -0.85 -28.10 8.68
N ARG A 15 0.13 -27.65 7.90
CA ARG A 15 0.08 -27.67 6.44
C ARG A 15 0.12 -29.11 5.96
N THR A 16 -0.71 -29.43 4.98
CA THR A 16 -0.84 -30.75 4.36
C THR A 16 -0.32 -30.71 2.92
N ALA A 17 -0.01 -31.88 2.33
CA ALA A 17 0.45 -31.98 0.94
C ALA A 17 -0.58 -31.43 -0.08
N VAL A 18 -1.87 -31.44 0.28
CA VAL A 18 -2.95 -30.87 -0.54
C VAL A 18 -2.84 -29.35 -0.61
N ASP A 19 -2.43 -28.70 0.49
CA ASP A 19 -2.20 -27.25 0.49
C ASP A 19 -1.03 -26.85 -0.42
N GLU A 20 -0.03 -27.71 -0.57
CA GLU A 20 1.10 -27.47 -1.49
C GLU A 20 0.68 -27.57 -2.96
N LEU A 21 -0.20 -28.51 -3.28
CA LEU A 21 -0.72 -28.71 -4.64
C LEU A 21 -1.71 -27.60 -5.02
N ASN A 22 -2.45 -27.07 -4.05
CA ASN A 22 -3.42 -25.99 -4.23
C ASN A 22 -2.81 -24.58 -4.14
N MET A 23 -1.48 -24.43 -4.17
CA MET A 23 -0.85 -23.11 -4.08
C MET A 23 -1.36 -22.09 -5.08
N ARG A 24 -1.65 -22.57 -6.30
CA ARG A 24 -2.14 -21.72 -7.38
C ARG A 24 -3.51 -21.11 -7.10
N SER A 25 -4.33 -21.75 -6.26
CA SER A 25 -5.63 -21.16 -5.87
C SER A 25 -5.49 -19.99 -4.89
N ILE A 26 -4.30 -19.78 -4.32
CA ILE A 26 -4.01 -18.69 -3.37
C ILE A 26 -3.26 -17.56 -4.06
N PHE A 27 -2.17 -17.90 -4.77
CA PHE A 27 -1.36 -16.96 -5.53
C PHE A 27 -1.05 -17.53 -6.90
N GLU A 28 -1.34 -16.74 -7.92
CA GLU A 28 -1.04 -17.04 -9.31
C GLU A 28 0.13 -16.19 -9.81
N GLU A 29 0.72 -16.61 -10.93
CA GLU A 29 1.78 -15.83 -11.56
C GLU A 29 1.27 -14.42 -11.91
N ASN A 30 2.11 -13.41 -11.62
CA ASN A 30 1.83 -11.97 -11.79
C ASN A 30 0.92 -11.34 -10.74
N ASP A 31 0.53 -12.08 -9.69
CA ASP A 31 -0.13 -11.48 -8.54
C ASP A 31 0.81 -10.49 -7.83
N VAL A 32 0.25 -9.33 -7.47
CA VAL A 32 0.93 -8.36 -6.63
C VAL A 32 0.68 -8.74 -5.17
N ILE A 33 1.75 -8.93 -4.41
CA ILE A 33 1.66 -9.28 -2.99
C ILE A 33 2.35 -8.24 -2.12
N CYS A 34 1.75 -7.98 -0.96
CA CYS A 34 2.41 -7.26 0.13
C CYS A 34 2.98 -8.29 1.13
N ALA A 35 4.28 -8.18 1.41
CA ALA A 35 4.96 -9.07 2.34
C ALA A 35 6.08 -8.33 3.07
N GLU A 36 6.45 -8.83 4.25
CA GLU A 36 7.59 -8.35 5.02
C GLU A 36 8.81 -9.26 4.83
N VAL A 37 10.00 -8.69 5.03
CA VAL A 37 11.25 -9.45 4.98
C VAL A 37 11.52 -10.01 6.37
N ARG A 38 11.38 -11.32 6.54
CA ARG A 38 11.63 -12.01 7.81
C ARG A 38 13.12 -12.23 8.07
N GLY A 39 13.88 -12.49 7.01
CA GLY A 39 15.29 -12.83 7.15
C GLY A 39 16.01 -12.89 5.81
N PHE A 40 17.33 -12.94 5.92
CA PHE A 40 18.25 -13.08 4.80
C PHE A 40 18.80 -14.49 4.82
N GLN A 41 18.86 -15.12 3.65
CA GLN A 41 19.57 -16.38 3.48
C GLN A 41 21.05 -16.13 3.22
N HIS A 42 21.86 -17.18 3.37
CA HIS A 42 23.32 -17.10 3.27
C HIS A 42 23.81 -16.76 1.84
N ASP A 43 22.95 -16.94 0.85
CA ASP A 43 23.14 -16.60 -0.57
C ASP A 43 22.69 -15.17 -0.91
N GLY A 44 22.20 -14.40 0.07
CA GLY A 44 21.65 -13.05 -0.13
C GLY A 44 20.20 -13.01 -0.58
N SER A 45 19.52 -14.16 -0.73
CA SER A 45 18.09 -14.19 -1.04
C SER A 45 17.25 -13.75 0.17
N LEU A 46 16.06 -13.20 -0.11
CA LEU A 46 15.14 -12.70 0.91
C LEU A 46 14.09 -13.76 1.26
N HIS A 47 13.89 -14.01 2.55
CA HIS A 47 12.78 -14.81 3.04
C HIS A 47 11.59 -13.90 3.36
N LEU A 48 10.53 -14.00 2.55
CA LEU A 48 9.32 -13.18 2.69
C LEU A 48 8.27 -13.88 3.56
N GLN A 49 7.49 -13.07 4.28
CA GLN A 49 6.40 -13.51 5.13
C GLN A 49 5.15 -12.64 4.93
N ALA A 50 3.98 -13.26 4.87
CA ALA A 50 2.68 -12.62 4.80
C ALA A 50 1.70 -13.33 5.76
N ARG A 51 1.96 -13.19 7.07
CA ARG A 51 1.18 -13.84 8.15
C ARG A 51 0.17 -12.91 8.84
N SER A 52 0.02 -11.66 8.41
CA SER A 52 -0.99 -10.73 8.93
C SER A 52 -2.10 -10.54 7.90
N GLN A 53 -3.29 -10.13 8.33
CA GLN A 53 -4.37 -9.72 7.42
C GLN A 53 -3.97 -8.50 6.56
N LYS A 54 -3.00 -7.70 7.04
CA LYS A 54 -2.44 -6.55 6.31
C LYS A 54 -1.52 -6.97 5.15
N TYR A 55 -1.05 -8.22 5.16
CA TYR A 55 -0.12 -8.76 4.17
C TYR A 55 -0.80 -9.86 3.36
N GLY A 56 -0.59 -9.88 2.05
CA GLY A 56 -1.28 -10.82 1.17
C GLY A 56 -1.42 -10.28 -0.25
N LYS A 57 -2.37 -10.85 -0.99
CA LYS A 57 -2.68 -10.44 -2.36
C LYS A 57 -3.28 -9.04 -2.36
N LEU A 58 -2.76 -8.16 -3.21
CA LEU A 58 -3.26 -6.82 -3.41
C LEU A 58 -4.10 -6.79 -4.70
N GLU A 59 -5.38 -6.43 -4.56
CA GLU A 59 -6.34 -6.40 -5.66
C GLU A 59 -6.99 -5.01 -5.76
N ARG A 60 -7.59 -4.69 -6.91
CA ARG A 60 -8.34 -3.42 -7.10
C ARG A 60 -7.47 -2.16 -6.89
N GLY A 61 -6.26 -2.19 -7.43
CA GLY A 61 -5.33 -1.08 -7.36
C GLY A 61 -4.32 -1.03 -8.50
N MET A 62 -3.34 -0.15 -8.36
CA MET A 62 -2.28 0.12 -9.31
C MET A 62 -0.92 0.01 -8.60
N LEU A 63 -0.02 -0.77 -9.19
CA LEU A 63 1.38 -0.83 -8.78
C LEU A 63 2.20 0.22 -9.55
N LEU A 64 3.04 0.95 -8.82
CA LEU A 64 3.96 1.95 -9.33
C LEU A 64 5.37 1.55 -8.95
N THR A 65 6.30 1.74 -9.89
CA THR A 65 7.73 1.52 -9.65
C THR A 65 8.42 2.87 -9.58
N VAL A 66 9.12 3.11 -8.47
CA VAL A 66 9.94 4.30 -8.24
C VAL A 66 11.34 3.87 -7.77
N PRO A 67 12.37 4.72 -7.90
CA PRO A 67 13.66 4.45 -7.31
C PRO A 67 13.56 4.31 -5.78
N ALA A 68 14.07 3.20 -5.25
CA ALA A 68 13.92 2.83 -3.83
C ALA A 68 14.44 3.91 -2.85
N TYR A 69 15.46 4.68 -3.24
CA TYR A 69 16.04 5.74 -2.40
C TYR A 69 15.09 6.93 -2.16
N LEU A 70 14.03 7.08 -2.96
CA LEU A 70 13.03 8.13 -2.74
C LEU A 70 12.07 7.77 -1.60
N VAL A 71 11.92 6.48 -1.28
CA VAL A 71 11.07 6.01 -0.19
C VAL A 71 11.87 5.99 1.11
N LYS A 72 11.54 6.90 2.04
CA LYS A 72 12.18 6.93 3.36
C LYS A 72 11.60 5.85 4.26
N ARG A 73 12.46 5.10 4.96
CA ARG A 73 12.04 4.17 6.01
C ARG A 73 11.35 4.92 7.13
N ARG A 74 10.13 4.49 7.46
CA ARG A 74 9.32 5.03 8.57
C ARG A 74 8.70 3.87 9.35
N LYS A 75 8.10 4.18 10.50
CA LYS A 75 7.41 3.17 11.33
C LYS A 75 6.21 2.55 10.62
N GLN A 76 5.52 3.34 9.80
CA GLN A 76 4.33 2.92 9.07
C GLN A 76 4.53 3.21 7.59
N HIS A 77 4.19 2.22 6.78
CA HIS A 77 4.22 2.26 5.31
C HIS A 77 2.84 1.99 4.69
N PHE A 78 1.84 1.67 5.52
CA PHE A 78 0.45 1.50 5.14
C PHE A 78 -0.31 2.76 5.57
N HIS A 79 -1.03 3.36 4.64
CA HIS A 79 -1.73 4.61 4.87
C HIS A 79 -3.12 4.55 4.24
N HIS A 80 -4.14 4.71 5.08
CA HIS A 80 -5.51 4.87 4.62
C HIS A 80 -5.77 6.37 4.38
N LEU A 81 -6.16 6.73 3.16
CA LEU A 81 -6.53 8.09 2.79
C LEU A 81 -8.04 8.24 2.80
N GLU A 82 -8.63 8.47 3.99
CA GLU A 82 -10.08 8.53 4.23
C GLU A 82 -10.80 9.47 3.25
N ASN A 83 -10.25 10.68 3.03
CA ASN A 83 -10.82 11.69 2.14
C ASN A 83 -10.97 11.24 0.68
N TYR A 84 -10.26 10.19 0.28
CA TYR A 84 -10.22 9.69 -1.09
C TYR A 84 -10.72 8.25 -1.21
N GLY A 85 -10.96 7.54 -0.09
CA GLY A 85 -11.35 6.13 -0.09
C GLY A 85 -10.30 5.19 -0.69
N VAL A 86 -9.02 5.54 -0.53
CA VAL A 86 -7.88 4.85 -1.18
C VAL A 86 -6.82 4.47 -0.15
N ASP A 87 -6.25 3.29 -0.32
CA ASP A 87 -5.09 2.83 0.44
C ASP A 87 -3.80 3.06 -0.34
N LEU A 88 -2.78 3.55 0.37
CA LEU A 88 -1.44 3.81 -0.13
C LEU A 88 -0.44 2.97 0.65
N ILE A 89 0.28 2.10 -0.05
CA ILE A 89 1.33 1.24 0.50
C ILE A 89 2.67 1.65 -0.10
N LEU A 90 3.59 2.10 0.75
CA LEU A 90 4.92 2.56 0.35
C LEU A 90 5.97 1.47 0.60
N GLY A 91 6.21 0.59 -0.36
CA GLY A 91 7.22 -0.46 -0.26
C GLY A 91 8.65 0.12 -0.19
N CYS A 92 9.44 -0.36 0.76
CA CYS A 92 10.84 0.07 0.94
C CYS A 92 11.75 -0.27 -0.26
N ASN A 93 11.30 -1.15 -1.16
CA ASN A 93 11.95 -1.51 -2.41
C ASN A 93 11.65 -0.54 -3.56
N GLY A 94 10.84 0.50 -3.34
CA GLY A 94 10.40 1.41 -4.39
C GLY A 94 9.17 0.92 -5.15
N PHE A 95 8.52 -0.15 -4.69
CA PHE A 95 7.19 -0.50 -5.19
C PHE A 95 6.13 0.20 -4.34
N ILE A 96 5.32 1.02 -4.98
CA ILE A 96 4.23 1.76 -4.34
C ILE A 96 2.93 1.20 -4.89
N TRP A 97 2.02 0.83 -4.01
CA TRP A 97 0.69 0.37 -4.40
C TRP A 97 -0.36 1.37 -3.95
N VAL A 98 -1.31 1.65 -4.85
CA VAL A 98 -2.43 2.56 -4.62
C VAL A 98 -3.70 1.85 -5.05
N GLY A 99 -4.67 1.65 -4.16
CA GLY A 99 -5.90 0.94 -4.51
C GLY A 99 -7.09 1.36 -3.69
N GLU A 100 -8.24 0.83 -4.05
CA GLU A 100 -9.48 1.03 -3.30
C GLU A 100 -9.32 0.56 -1.85
N HIS A 101 -9.80 1.36 -0.90
CA HIS A 101 -9.83 0.91 0.49
C HIS A 101 -10.85 -0.21 0.66
N VAL A 102 -10.38 -1.36 1.15
CA VAL A 102 -11.25 -2.47 1.52
C VAL A 102 -11.42 -2.43 3.02
N ASN A 103 -12.63 -2.07 3.47
CA ASN A 103 -13.04 -2.21 4.86
C ASN A 103 -12.97 -3.70 5.22
N SER A 104 -11.84 -4.12 5.77
CA SER A 104 -11.77 -5.41 6.45
C SER A 104 -12.65 -5.25 7.68
N ASN A 105 -13.84 -5.87 7.70
CA ASN A 105 -14.80 -5.84 8.81
C ASN A 105 -14.19 -6.44 10.09
N GLY A 106 -13.33 -5.66 10.72
CA GLY A 106 -12.53 -6.00 11.87
C GLY A 106 -11.83 -4.72 12.29
N GLU A 107 -12.56 -3.87 13.00
CA GLU A 107 -12.03 -2.74 13.75
C GLU A 107 -10.83 -3.21 14.59
N ASN A 108 -9.63 -3.05 14.06
CA ASN A 108 -8.36 -3.02 14.79
C ASN A 108 -7.40 -2.17 13.98
N ASP A 109 -7.60 -0.88 14.20
CA ASP A 109 -6.61 0.15 14.48
C ASP A 109 -5.14 -0.27 14.46
N MET A 110 -4.32 0.73 14.18
CA MET A 110 -2.88 0.81 14.15
C MET A 110 -2.17 0.30 15.42
N MET A 111 -2.26 -1.00 15.74
CA MET A 111 -1.43 -1.60 16.80
C MET A 111 -0.06 -2.01 16.26
N VAL A 112 0.95 -1.40 16.87
CA VAL A 112 2.36 -1.79 16.87
C VAL A 112 2.46 -3.22 17.40
N ASP A 113 3.31 -4.03 16.77
CA ASP A 113 3.66 -5.37 17.25
C ASP A 113 4.01 -5.33 18.74
N GLN A 114 3.11 -5.85 19.57
CA GLN A 114 3.42 -6.23 20.94
C GLN A 114 3.11 -7.71 21.08
N GLU A 115 4.18 -8.50 21.04
CA GLU A 115 4.24 -9.88 21.52
C GLU A 115 3.78 -9.93 22.99
N ASN A 116 2.48 -10.09 23.22
CA ASN A 116 1.88 -10.84 24.33
C ASN A 116 0.40 -10.48 24.46
N ARG A 117 -0.47 -11.42 24.08
CA ARG A 117 -1.70 -11.68 24.83
C ARG A 117 -2.22 -13.06 24.52
N GLU A 118 -1.91 -13.98 25.43
CA GLU A 118 -2.62 -15.23 25.59
C GLU A 118 -4.08 -14.95 25.97
N GLY A 119 -4.99 -15.73 25.36
CA GLY A 119 -6.34 -15.95 25.85
C GLY A 119 -7.36 -14.86 25.53
N LEU A 120 -8.18 -15.10 24.50
CA LEU A 120 -9.64 -14.99 24.59
C LEU A 120 -10.29 -15.75 23.41
N VAL A 121 -11.22 -16.61 23.80
CA VAL A 121 -11.84 -17.67 23.01
C VAL A 121 -13.07 -17.15 22.26
N ASN A 122 -13.16 -17.54 20.99
CA ASN A 122 -14.33 -17.75 20.13
C ASN A 122 -15.52 -16.78 20.20
N LYS A 123 -15.75 -16.06 19.09
CA LYS A 123 -17.06 -16.10 18.42
C LYS A 123 -16.85 -16.38 16.95
N SER A 124 -17.10 -17.63 16.61
CA SER A 124 -17.34 -18.14 15.27
C SER A 124 -18.57 -17.49 14.68
N GLU A 125 -18.38 -16.66 13.66
CA GLU A 125 -19.34 -16.49 12.58
C GLU A 125 -18.62 -16.83 11.28
N VAL A 126 -18.97 -18.03 10.80
CA VAL A 126 -18.53 -18.60 9.53
C VAL A 126 -19.19 -17.78 8.43
N GLY A 127 -18.54 -16.70 8.02
CA GLY A 127 -18.71 -16.16 6.69
C GLY A 127 -17.90 -17.05 5.75
N GLN A 128 -18.57 -18.02 5.13
CA GLN A 128 -18.07 -18.61 3.89
C GLN A 128 -17.94 -17.45 2.90
N ALA A 129 -16.77 -16.80 2.86
CA ALA A 129 -16.36 -16.04 1.69
C ALA A 129 -16.05 -17.08 0.62
N THR A 130 -17.10 -17.59 -0.01
CA THR A 130 -16.98 -18.05 -1.38
C THR A 130 -16.25 -16.93 -2.12
N TYR A 131 -15.11 -17.26 -2.72
CA TYR A 131 -14.48 -16.44 -3.75
C TYR A 131 -15.40 -16.42 -4.97
N GLU A 132 -16.62 -15.94 -4.79
CA GLU A 132 -17.38 -15.36 -5.88
C GLU A 132 -16.60 -14.12 -6.23
N VAL A 133 -15.85 -14.22 -7.33
CA VAL A 133 -15.39 -13.08 -8.12
C VAL A 133 -16.65 -12.40 -8.63
N GLN A 134 -17.43 -11.82 -7.74
CA GLN A 134 -18.32 -10.74 -8.10
C GLN A 134 -17.34 -9.67 -8.54
N GLU A 135 -17.26 -9.43 -9.85
CA GLU A 135 -16.54 -8.30 -10.42
C GLU A 135 -17.18 -7.03 -9.85
N GLN A 136 -16.85 -6.70 -8.61
CA GLN A 136 -17.23 -5.48 -7.96
C GLN A 136 -16.39 -4.41 -8.64
N ILE A 137 -17.01 -3.80 -9.65
CA ILE A 137 -16.42 -2.69 -10.39
C ILE A 137 -16.15 -1.59 -9.38
N THR A 138 -14.88 -1.24 -9.20
CA THR A 138 -14.50 -0.07 -8.41
C THR A 138 -15.20 1.17 -8.96
N PRO A 139 -15.90 1.95 -8.11
CA PRO A 139 -16.58 3.17 -8.50
C PRO A 139 -15.69 4.13 -9.30
N LEU A 140 -16.30 4.89 -10.21
CA LEU A 140 -15.56 5.81 -11.08
C LEU A 140 -14.80 6.88 -10.27
N GLU A 141 -15.40 7.34 -9.18
CA GLU A 141 -14.85 8.31 -8.25
C GLU A 141 -13.54 7.78 -7.62
N ILE A 142 -13.56 6.56 -7.09
CA ILE A 142 -12.39 5.93 -6.48
C ILE A 142 -11.30 5.70 -7.52
N ARG A 143 -11.64 5.24 -8.74
CA ARG A 143 -10.66 5.10 -9.82
C ARG A 143 -9.99 6.42 -10.19
N LYS A 144 -10.74 7.53 -10.20
CA LYS A 144 -10.17 8.87 -10.40
C LYS A 144 -9.22 9.25 -9.27
N HIS A 145 -9.56 8.95 -8.02
CA HIS A 145 -8.67 9.19 -6.88
C HIS A 145 -7.38 8.36 -6.96
N VAL A 146 -7.47 7.06 -7.26
CA VAL A 146 -6.31 6.18 -7.47
C VAL A 146 -5.40 6.75 -8.56
N CYS A 147 -5.96 7.13 -9.71
CA CYS A 147 -5.18 7.72 -10.80
C CYS A 147 -4.53 9.05 -10.41
N ARG A 148 -5.24 9.91 -9.67
CA ARG A 148 -4.71 11.20 -9.20
C ARG A 148 -3.53 11.00 -8.23
N VAL A 149 -3.70 10.14 -7.23
CA VAL A 149 -2.63 9.77 -6.28
C VAL A 149 -1.44 9.16 -7.03
N ALA A 150 -1.70 8.25 -7.96
CA ALA A 150 -0.65 7.62 -8.75
C ALA A 150 0.13 8.62 -9.61
N ASN A 151 -0.54 9.60 -10.22
CA ASN A 151 0.13 10.64 -11.00
C ASN A 151 0.92 11.60 -10.10
N SER A 152 0.42 11.94 -8.91
CA SER A 152 1.20 12.70 -7.92
C SER A 152 2.48 11.97 -7.51
N VAL A 153 2.43 10.64 -7.32
CA VAL A 153 3.63 9.83 -7.03
C VAL A 153 4.60 9.86 -8.21
N ARG A 154 4.12 9.69 -9.45
CA ARG A 154 4.96 9.75 -10.66
C ARG A 154 5.64 11.11 -10.83
N LEU A 155 4.90 12.19 -10.58
CA LEU A 155 5.39 13.57 -10.63
C LEU A 155 6.52 13.80 -9.62
N LEU A 156 6.27 13.45 -8.35
CA LEU A 156 7.26 13.60 -7.28
C LEU A 156 8.51 12.74 -7.56
N CYS A 157 8.30 11.54 -8.11
CA CYS A 157 9.39 10.67 -8.53
C CYS A 157 10.24 11.31 -9.64
N ALA A 158 9.60 11.89 -10.66
CA ALA A 158 10.29 12.55 -11.77
C ALA A 158 11.06 13.80 -11.33
N LEU A 159 10.57 14.51 -10.30
CA LEU A 159 11.28 15.62 -9.66
C LEU A 159 12.37 15.17 -8.67
N GLY A 160 12.47 13.88 -8.37
CA GLY A 160 13.45 13.33 -7.43
C GLY A 160 13.16 13.70 -5.97
N PHE A 161 11.91 14.00 -5.63
CA PHE A 161 11.52 14.36 -4.26
C PHE A 161 11.27 13.10 -3.41
N SER A 162 11.58 13.18 -2.12
CA SER A 162 11.33 12.06 -1.21
C SER A 162 9.83 11.83 -1.06
N LEU A 163 9.41 10.58 -1.26
CA LEU A 163 8.01 10.16 -1.23
C LEU A 163 7.61 9.90 0.22
N THR A 164 6.83 10.82 0.76
CA THR A 164 6.14 10.66 2.05
C THR A 164 4.66 10.97 1.85
N VAL A 165 3.83 10.41 2.72
CA VAL A 165 2.37 10.57 2.64
C VAL A 165 1.98 12.03 2.64
N GLU A 166 2.62 12.83 3.49
CA GLU A 166 2.31 14.26 3.61
C GLU A 166 2.55 15.01 2.30
N VAL A 167 3.64 14.69 1.60
CA VAL A 167 3.97 15.33 0.30
C VAL A 167 3.04 14.84 -0.80
N ILE A 168 2.70 13.55 -0.81
CA ILE A 168 1.77 12.97 -1.79
C ILE A 168 0.39 13.59 -1.63
N VAL A 169 -0.13 13.66 -0.40
CA VAL A 169 -1.44 14.26 -0.10
C VAL A 169 -1.44 15.76 -0.44
N ASP A 170 -0.41 16.51 -0.04
CA ASP A 170 -0.28 17.94 -0.40
C ASP A 170 -0.29 18.14 -1.93
N THR A 171 0.37 17.25 -2.69
CA THR A 171 0.38 17.32 -4.16
C THR A 171 -0.99 16.99 -4.76
N VAL A 172 -1.72 16.04 -4.18
CA VAL A 172 -3.11 15.73 -4.59
C VAL A 172 -4.04 16.91 -4.31
N GLU A 173 -3.94 17.50 -3.13
CA GLU A 173 -4.71 18.70 -2.75
C GLU A 173 -4.35 19.90 -3.62
N ALA A 174 -3.08 20.06 -3.97
CA ALA A 174 -2.61 21.05 -4.94
C ALA A 174 -3.25 20.88 -6.33
N SER A 175 -3.33 19.64 -6.82
CA SER A 175 -3.97 19.34 -8.09
C SER A 175 -5.47 19.70 -8.05
N ILE A 176 -6.12 19.48 -6.91
CA ILE A 176 -7.54 19.82 -6.73
C ILE A 176 -7.74 21.34 -6.63
N SER A 177 -6.91 22.04 -5.87
CA SER A 177 -7.04 23.50 -5.68
C SER A 177 -6.67 24.30 -6.93
N SER A 178 -5.70 23.83 -7.72
CA SER A 178 -5.38 24.38 -9.04
C SER A 178 -6.37 23.97 -10.14
N ASN A 179 -7.42 23.20 -9.81
CA ASN A 179 -8.40 22.64 -10.75
C ASN A 179 -7.74 21.91 -11.94
N THR A 180 -6.65 21.19 -11.67
CA THR A 180 -5.89 20.45 -12.68
C THR A 180 -6.54 19.08 -12.92
N ASP A 181 -6.82 18.79 -14.19
CA ASP A 181 -7.30 17.47 -14.60
C ASP A 181 -6.23 16.40 -14.33
N ILE A 182 -6.69 15.16 -14.09
CA ILE A 182 -5.79 14.04 -13.73
C ILE A 182 -4.71 13.79 -14.78
N LYS A 183 -5.04 13.97 -16.06
CA LYS A 183 -4.12 13.83 -17.20
C LYS A 183 -3.05 14.93 -17.23
N ASP A 184 -3.38 16.11 -16.71
CA ASP A 184 -2.54 17.31 -16.80
C ASP A 184 -1.62 17.45 -15.57
N ILE A 185 -1.76 16.59 -14.55
CA ILE A 185 -0.81 16.48 -13.42
C ILE A 185 0.60 16.18 -13.92
N LEU A 186 0.73 15.48 -15.05
CA LEU A 186 2.03 15.16 -15.66
C LEU A 186 2.48 16.21 -16.70
N ALA A 187 1.75 17.31 -16.85
CA ALA A 187 2.12 18.39 -17.76
C ALA A 187 3.20 19.31 -17.14
N ALA A 188 4.03 19.91 -18.00
CA ALA A 188 5.17 20.74 -17.58
C ALA A 188 4.80 21.89 -16.64
N GLU A 189 3.60 22.47 -16.79
CA GLU A 189 3.11 23.53 -15.91
C GLU A 189 3.02 23.06 -14.46
N PHE A 190 2.42 21.89 -14.22
CA PHE A 190 2.25 21.36 -12.87
C PHE A 190 3.57 20.87 -12.25
N TYR A 191 4.54 20.44 -13.08
CA TYR A 191 5.92 20.19 -12.64
C TYR A 191 6.57 21.43 -12.04
N VAL A 192 6.49 22.56 -12.74
CA VAL A 192 7.08 23.83 -12.27
C VAL A 192 6.39 24.28 -10.99
N GLN A 193 5.05 24.30 -10.96
CA GLN A 193 4.28 24.68 -9.78
C GLN A 193 4.64 23.82 -8.56
N THR A 194 4.77 22.50 -8.74
CA THR A 194 5.12 21.58 -7.65
C THR A 194 6.56 21.82 -7.15
N ALA A 195 7.50 22.10 -8.05
CA ALA A 195 8.87 22.43 -7.67
C ALA A 195 8.95 23.75 -6.90
N GLU A 196 8.24 24.79 -7.34
CA GLU A 196 8.16 26.08 -6.64
C GLU A 196 7.55 25.95 -5.24
N ARG A 197 6.47 25.17 -5.10
CA ARG A 197 5.86 24.86 -3.81
C ARG A 197 6.84 24.15 -2.86
N GLU A 198 7.59 23.17 -3.38
CA GLU A 198 8.59 22.45 -2.58
C GLU A 198 9.71 23.40 -2.10
N VAL A 199 10.15 24.34 -2.94
CA VAL A 199 11.13 25.38 -2.56
C VAL A 199 10.57 26.24 -1.43
N GLN A 200 9.34 26.75 -1.56
CA GLN A 200 8.70 27.55 -0.52
C GLN A 200 8.56 26.79 0.80
N ARG A 201 8.22 25.50 0.76
CA ARG A 201 8.15 24.64 1.95
C ARG A 201 9.50 24.52 2.65
N ARG A 202 10.60 24.38 1.90
CA ARG A 202 11.95 24.30 2.49
C ARG A 202 12.40 25.62 3.10
N VAL A 203 12.09 26.74 2.46
CA VAL A 203 12.39 28.08 2.98
C VAL A 203 11.67 28.33 4.30
N SER A 204 10.37 27.99 4.39
CA SER A 204 9.59 28.18 5.62
C SER A 204 10.08 27.31 6.78
N LEU A 205 10.50 26.07 6.52
CA LEU A 205 11.11 25.19 7.52
C LEU A 205 12.44 25.71 8.05
N THR A 206 13.22 26.38 7.20
CA THR A 206 14.51 26.97 7.59
C THR A 206 14.32 28.19 8.48
N ARG A 207 13.32 29.04 8.17
CA ARG A 207 12.98 30.22 9.00
C ARG A 207 12.43 29.89 10.38
N ARG A 208 11.82 28.70 10.56
CA ARG A 208 11.30 28.25 11.86
C ARG A 208 12.37 27.71 12.81
N LYS A 209 13.59 27.48 12.33
CA LYS A 209 14.70 26.89 13.10
C LYS A 209 15.75 27.91 13.57
N GLY A 210 15.67 29.15 13.11
CA GLY A 210 16.50 30.27 13.58
C GLY A 210 15.68 31.18 14.48
#